data_AF-A0A1G8Y3Q1-F1
#
_entry.id   AF-A0A1G8Y3Q1-F1
#
_cell.length_a   1.000
_cell.length_b   1.000
_cell.length_c   1.000
_cell.angle_alpha   90.00
_cell.angle_beta   90.00
_cell.angle_gamma   90.00
#
_symmetry.space_group_name_H-M   'P 1'
#
loop_
_entity.id
_entity.type
_entity.pdbx_description
1 polymer ?
#
loop_
_entity_poly.entity_id
_entity_poly.type
_entity_poly.pdbx_seq_one_letter_code
_entity_poly.pdbx_strand_id
1 'polypeptide(L)' 'MVADVLAYFSETTEEFVRRRHGELKRHGFTNDEIFPRIAAELRGRRVAAPELSLRQLRRIVYG' A
#
# COMPACT_ATOMS: atom_id res chain seq x y z
N MET A 1 -16.75 -3.61 23.00
CA MET A 1 -17.38 -3.48 21.67
C MET A 1 -17.25 -2.03 21.20
N VAL A 2 -16.04 -1.59 20.84
CA VAL A 2 -15.77 -0.34 20.11
C VAL A 2 -14.42 -0.55 19.41
N ALA A 3 -14.43 -1.20 18.25
CA ALA A 3 -13.27 -1.26 17.35
C ALA A 3 -13.68 -1.40 15.87
N ASP A 4 -14.95 -1.72 15.58
CA ASP A 4 -15.47 -1.90 14.22
C ASP A 4 -15.82 -0.60 13.47
N VAL A 5 -15.71 0.58 14.08
CA VAL A 5 -16.16 1.84 13.45
C VAL A 5 -15.04 2.57 12.69
N LEU A 6 -13.76 2.26 12.93
CA LEU A 6 -12.65 2.85 12.16
C LEU A 6 -12.36 2.10 10.85
N ALA A 7 -12.77 0.82 10.76
CA ALA A 7 -12.60 0.00 9.57
C ALA A 7 -13.44 0.46 8.36
N TYR A 8 -14.40 1.38 8.57
CA TYR A 8 -15.28 1.86 7.50
C TYR A 8 -14.75 3.09 6.75
N PHE A 9 -13.68 3.75 7.23
CA PHE A 9 -13.18 5.00 6.61
C PHE A 9 -11.67 5.08 6.37
N SER A 10 -10.87 4.08 6.78
CA SER A 10 -9.46 4.02 6.41
C SER A 10 -9.21 2.85 5.45
N GLU A 11 -9.01 3.16 4.17
CA GLU A 11 -8.37 2.25 3.20
C GLU A 11 -7.23 1.50 3.91
N THR A 12 -7.32 0.17 3.92
CA THR A 12 -6.29 -0.67 4.56
C THR A 12 -4.96 -0.49 3.83
N THR A 13 -3.85 -0.76 4.52
CA THR A 13 -2.52 -0.72 3.91
C THR A 13 -2.46 -1.60 2.65
N GLU A 14 -3.13 -2.74 2.64
CA GLU A 14 -3.16 -3.64 1.47
C GLU A 14 -3.95 -3.06 0.29
N GLU A 15 -5.13 -2.50 0.54
CA GLU A 15 -5.95 -1.87 -0.49
C GLU A 15 -5.23 -0.68 -1.12
N PHE A 16 -4.56 0.14 -0.30
CA PHE A 16 -3.72 1.23 -0.79
C PHE A 16 -2.62 0.72 -1.71
N VAL A 17 -1.90 -0.33 -1.29
CA VAL A 17 -0.81 -0.90 -2.09
C VAL A 17 -1.33 -1.42 -3.43
N ARG A 18 -2.46 -2.15 -3.44
CA ARG A 18 -3.06 -2.68 -4.68
C ARG A 18 -3.55 -1.55 -5.59
N ARG A 19 -4.23 -0.54 -5.05
CA ARG A 19 -4.72 0.61 -5.82
C ARG A 19 -3.57 1.42 -6.42
N ARG A 20 -2.58 1.81 -5.62
CA ARG A 20 -1.42 2.59 -6.08
C ARG A 20 -0.56 1.82 -7.08
N HIS A 21 -0.38 0.52 -6.87
CA HIS A 21 0.31 -0.33 -7.84
C HIS A 21 -0.40 -0.30 -9.20
N GLY A 22 -1.71 -0.51 -9.21
CA GLY A 22 -2.51 -0.47 -10.44
C GLY A 22 -2.54 0.90 -11.12
N GLU A 23 -2.58 1.99 -10.36
CA GLU A 23 -2.44 3.36 -10.90
C GLU A 23 -1.09 3.57 -11.57
N LEU A 24 0.02 3.29 -10.86
CA LEU A 24 1.35 3.47 -11.42
C LEU A 24 1.62 2.54 -12.60
N LYS A 25 1.07 1.32 -12.58
CA LYS A 25 1.18 0.40 -13.70
C LYS A 25 0.45 0.92 -14.93
N ARG A 26 -0.73 1.53 -14.76
CA ARG A 26 -1.46 2.21 -15.85
C ARG A 26 -0.72 3.43 -16.41
N HIS A 27 0.09 4.10 -15.59
CA HIS A 27 0.98 5.17 -16.03
C HIS A 27 2.27 4.67 -16.72
N GLY A 28 2.46 3.36 -16.86
CA GLY A 28 3.61 2.79 -17.58
C GLY A 28 4.85 2.52 -16.72
N PHE A 29 4.78 2.69 -15.39
CA PHE A 29 5.91 2.41 -14.51
C PHE A 29 6.22 0.90 -14.42
N THR A 30 7.49 0.58 -14.25
CA THR A 30 7.96 -0.80 -14.01
C THR A 30 7.77 -1.18 -12.54
N ASN A 31 7.70 -2.48 -12.25
CA ASN A 31 7.52 -2.95 -10.87
C ASN A 31 8.68 -2.50 -9.97
N ASP A 32 9.90 -2.44 -10.49
CA ASP A 32 11.10 -2.02 -9.77
C ASP A 32 11.08 -0.52 -9.42
N GLU A 33 10.34 0.30 -10.17
CA GLU A 33 10.08 1.71 -9.84
C GLU A 33 8.88 1.87 -8.89
N ILE A 34 7.85 1.03 -9.07
CA ILE A 34 6.59 1.12 -8.33
C ILE A 34 6.78 0.79 -6.84
N PHE A 35 7.43 -0.33 -6.52
CA PHE A 35 7.51 -0.78 -5.13
C PHE A 35 8.29 0.17 -4.20
N PRO A 36 9.46 0.71 -4.60
CA PRO A 36 10.15 1.73 -3.80
C PRO A 36 9.32 2.99 -3.58
N ARG A 37 8.54 3.41 -4.58
CA ARG A 37 7.66 4.57 -4.50
C ARG A 37 6.53 4.35 -3.51
N ILE A 38 5.85 3.21 -3.58
CA ILE A 38 4.81 2.83 -2.63
C ILE A 38 5.37 2.74 -1.20
N ALA A 39 6.58 2.19 -1.02
CA ALA A 39 7.24 2.13 0.29
C ALA A 39 7.55 3.53 0.87
N ALA A 40 7.93 4.48 0.02
CA ALA A 40 8.14 5.87 0.44
C ALA A 40 6.81 6.56 0.80
N GLU A 41 5.76 6.35 0.01
CA GLU A 41 4.42 6.88 0.28
C GLU A 41 3.84 6.32 1.59
N LEU A 42 4.05 5.03 1.87
CA LEU A 42 3.62 4.39 3.12
C LEU A 42 4.35 4.95 4.35
N ARG A 43 5.67 5.18 4.26
CA ARG A 43 6.43 5.81 5.35
C ARG A 43 5.95 7.23 5.68
N GLY A 44 5.41 7.95 4.69
CA GLY A 44 4.77 9.25 4.92
C GLY A 44 3.41 9.14 5.63
N ARG A 45 2.76 7.97 5.58
CA ARG A 45 1.39 7.74 6.07
C ARG A 45 1.41 7.25 7.52
N ARG A 46 1.65 8.17 8.46
CA ARG A 46 1.87 7.93 9.90
C ARG A 46 0.69 7.34 10.70
N VAL A 47 -0.51 7.21 10.14
CA VAL A 47 -1.72 7.01 10.97
C VAL A 47 -2.11 5.54 11.18
N ALA A 48 -1.63 4.59 10.39
CA ALA A 48 -1.94 3.16 10.60
C ALA A 48 -1.04 2.19 9.81
N ALA A 49 -0.15 2.67 8.94
CA ALA A 49 0.60 1.80 8.05
C ALA A 49 1.88 1.28 8.73
N PRO A 50 2.06 -0.04 8.89
CA PRO A 50 3.36 -0.59 9.26
C PRO A 50 4.39 -0.27 8.17
N GLU A 51 5.66 -0.11 8.56
CA GLU A 51 6.75 -0.02 7.58
C GLU A 51 6.87 -1.36 6.85
N LEU A 52 6.37 -1.40 5.60
CA LEU A 52 6.44 -2.58 4.77
C LEU A 52 7.73 -2.59 3.95
N SER A 53 8.45 -3.71 4.01
CA SER A 53 9.56 -4.01 3.10
C SER A 53 9.05 -4.26 1.67
N LEU A 54 9.92 -4.09 0.67
CA LEU A 54 9.60 -4.39 -0.73
C LEU A 54 9.09 -5.83 -0.93
N ARG A 55 9.61 -6.78 -0.16
CA ARG A 55 9.18 -8.18 -0.19
C ARG A 55 7.73 -8.35 0.31
N GLN A 56 7.36 -7.63 1.37
CA GLN A 56 5.98 -7.63 1.86
C GLN A 56 5.03 -6.96 0.86
N LEU A 57 5.44 -5.86 0.22
CA LEU A 57 4.64 -5.21 -0.82
C LEU A 57 4.37 -6.13 -2.01
N ARG A 58 5.40 -6.86 -2.48
CA ARG A 58 5.24 -7.85 -3.56
C ARG A 58 4.26 -8.96 -3.17
N ARG A 59 4.28 -9.40 -1.90
CA ARG A 59 3.34 -10.41 -1.40
C ARG A 59 1.91 -9.89 -1.34
N ILE A 60 1.67 -8.62 -1.07
CA ILE A 60 0.31 -8.04 -1.06
C ILE A 60 -0.30 -7.99 -2.47
N VAL A 61 0.55 -7.78 -3.49
CA VAL A 61 0.13 -7.65 -4.89
C VAL A 61 0.03 -9.00 -5.60
N TYR A 62 0.96 -9.93 -5.33
CA TYR A 62 1.08 -11.21 -6.04
C TYR A 62 0.78 -12.45 -5.20
N GLY A 63 0.72 -12.30 -3.88
CA GLY A 63 0.50 -13.40 -2.94
C GLY A 63 -0.96 -13.58 -2.58
#